data_AF-A0A817JK55-F1
#
_entry.id   AF-A0A817JK55-F1
#
_cell.length_a   1.000
_cell.length_b   1.000
_cell.length_c   1.000
_cell.angle_alpha   90.00
_cell.angle_beta   90.00
_cell.angle_gamma   90.00
#
_symmetry.space_group_name_H-M   'P 1'
#
loop_
_entity.id
_entity.type
_entity.pdbx_description
1 polymer ?
#
loop_
_entity_poly.entity_id
_entity_poly.type
_entity_poly.pdbx_seq_one_letter_code
_entity_poly.pdbx_strand_id
1 'polypeptide(L)'
;MAFINEYFAVGNRDTVRRYSWTNGSRKITGTGQVIMRYPQNGHSTRTIAISPMDDRIFVSIGSASNVDVEPLSRAPIQQANINGSNQTTFA
;
A
#
# COMPACT_ATOMS: atom_id res chain seq x y z
N MET A 1 0.59 7.66 -1.54
CA MET A 1 -0.38 7.95 -0.45
C MET A 1 -1.76 8.11 -1.05
N ALA A 2 -2.83 7.90 -0.29
CA ALA A 2 -4.21 8.09 -0.75
C ALA A 2 -5.15 8.40 0.43
N PHE A 3 -6.23 9.13 0.16
CA PHE A 3 -7.36 9.27 1.10
C PHE A 3 -8.44 8.25 0.76
N ILE A 4 -8.99 7.58 1.76
CA ILE A 4 -9.93 6.47 1.60
C ILE A 4 -10.93 6.53 2.76
N ASN A 5 -12.17 6.98 2.50
CA ASN A 5 -13.18 7.18 3.55
C ASN A 5 -12.60 8.01 4.72
N GLU A 6 -12.64 7.48 5.95
CA GLU A 6 -12.09 8.11 7.15
C GLU A 6 -10.61 7.77 7.39
N TYR A 7 -9.87 7.39 6.34
CA TYR A 7 -8.48 6.99 6.44
C TYR A 7 -7.57 7.74 5.48
N PHE A 8 -6.33 7.93 5.92
CA PHE A 8 -5.20 8.34 5.09
C PHE A 8 -4.20 7.20 5.03
N ALA A 9 -3.97 6.66 3.84
CA ALA A 9 -3.06 5.54 3.58
C ALA A 9 -1.70 6.03 3.08
N VAL A 10 -0.63 5.53 3.69
CA VAL A 10 0.76 5.88 3.39
C VAL A 10 1.52 4.62 2.98
N GLY A 11 2.19 4.68 1.84
CA GLY A 11 3.06 3.63 1.34
C GLY A 11 4.49 3.87 1.80
N ASN A 12 4.92 3.12 2.82
CA ASN A 12 6.29 3.10 3.32
C ASN A 12 7.11 2.04 2.58
N ARG A 13 8.44 2.04 2.79
CA ARG A 13 9.36 1.07 2.16
C ARG A 13 8.96 -0.39 2.38
N ASP A 14 8.42 -0.72 3.54
CA ASP A 14 8.15 -2.10 3.99
C ASP A 14 6.67 -2.37 4.25
N THR A 15 5.83 -1.35 4.24
CA THR A 15 4.44 -1.44 4.68
C THR A 15 3.56 -0.44 3.97
N VAL A 16 2.28 -0.78 3.83
CA VAL A 16 1.23 0.24 3.73
C VAL A 16 0.57 0.37 5.09
N ARG A 17 0.49 1.61 5.57
CA ARG A 17 -0.18 1.95 6.82
C ARG A 17 -1.38 2.83 6.55
N ARG A 18 -2.43 2.67 7.35
CA ARG A 18 -3.56 3.60 7.39
C ARG A 18 -3.61 4.34 8.73
N TYR A 19 -4.02 5.59 8.66
CA TYR A 19 -4.23 6.46 9.81
C TYR A 19 -5.67 6.95 9.76
N SER A 20 -6.33 7.07 10.91
CA SER A 20 -7.62 7.76 10.96
C SER A 20 -7.45 9.20 10.48
N TRP A 21 -8.39 9.65 9.68
CA TRP A 21 -8.35 10.94 9.02
C TRP A 21 -9.75 11.55 8.94
N THR A 22 -9.84 12.84 9.28
CA THR A 22 -11.06 13.62 9.15
C THR A 22 -10.78 14.82 8.25
N ASN A 23 -11.74 15.23 7.43
CA ASN A 23 -11.57 16.40 6.56
C ASN A 23 -11.17 17.65 7.39
N GLY A 24 -10.21 18.41 6.88
CA GLY A 24 -9.59 19.53 7.60
C GLY A 24 -8.45 19.15 8.55
N SER A 25 -8.18 17.85 8.76
CA SER A 25 -6.98 17.41 9.48
C SER A 25 -5.72 17.93 8.78
N ARG A 26 -4.72 18.33 9.57
CA ARG A 26 -3.43 18.86 9.07
C ARG A 26 -2.23 18.02 9.49
N LYS A 27 -2.46 16.99 10.30
CA LYS A 27 -1.44 16.05 10.78
C LYS A 27 -2.09 14.70 11.05
N ILE A 28 -1.37 13.63 10.75
CA ILE A 28 -1.68 12.29 11.25
C ILE A 28 -1.32 12.19 12.74
N THR A 29 -2.03 11.36 13.48
CA THR A 29 -1.76 11.07 14.90
C THR A 29 -1.59 9.57 15.13
N GLY A 30 -0.91 9.21 16.21
CA GLY A 30 -0.61 7.82 16.55
C GLY A 30 0.37 7.15 15.59
N THR A 31 0.49 5.83 15.68
CA THR A 31 1.43 5.04 14.87
C THR A 31 0.81 4.52 13.58
N GLY A 32 -0.51 4.60 13.43
CA GLY A 32 -1.26 4.02 12.30
C GLY A 32 -1.30 2.49 12.33
N GLN A 33 -2.20 1.89 11.57
CA GLN A 33 -2.33 0.44 11.44
C GLN A 33 -1.61 -0.04 10.18
N VAL A 34 -0.75 -1.06 10.31
CA VAL A 34 -0.21 -1.78 9.14
C VAL A 34 -1.33 -2.59 8.51
N ILE A 35 -1.55 -2.40 7.21
CA ILE A 35 -2.56 -3.16 6.45
C ILE A 35 -1.92 -4.11 5.44
N MET A 36 -0.75 -3.78 4.91
CA MET A 36 0.01 -4.67 4.02
C MET A 36 1.51 -4.59 4.35
N ARG A 37 2.22 -5.71 4.20
CA ARG A 37 3.67 -5.82 4.42
C ARG A 37 4.35 -6.25 3.13
N TYR A 38 5.50 -5.65 2.86
CA TYR A 38 6.28 -5.91 1.66
C TYR A 38 7.76 -6.09 1.98
N PRO A 39 8.50 -6.81 1.13
CA PRO A 39 9.93 -6.95 1.32
C PRO A 39 10.65 -5.60 1.33
N GLN A 40 11.71 -5.52 2.12
CA GLN A 40 12.61 -4.38 2.17
C GLN A 40 13.71 -4.50 1.09
N ASN A 41 14.33 -3.37 0.73
CA ASN A 41 15.40 -3.22 -0.29
C ASN A 41 14.91 -3.11 -1.74
N GLY A 42 15.81 -2.78 -2.67
CA GLY A 42 15.49 -2.43 -4.06
C GLY A 42 14.66 -1.15 -4.18
N HIS A 43 13.81 -1.11 -5.22
CA HIS A 43 12.89 -0.01 -5.46
C HIS A 43 11.91 0.14 -4.28
N SER A 44 12.00 1.28 -3.59
CA SER A 44 11.44 1.49 -2.25
C SER A 44 10.07 2.13 -2.23
N THR A 45 9.61 2.71 -3.35
CA THR A 45 8.31 3.38 -3.43
C THR A 45 7.18 2.38 -3.42
N ARG A 46 6.06 2.77 -2.81
CA ARG A 46 4.79 2.02 -2.81
C ARG A 46 3.70 2.97 -3.27
N THR A 47 3.45 3.03 -4.58
CA THR A 47 2.36 3.86 -5.11
C THR A 47 1.05 3.21 -4.71
N ILE A 48 0.09 4.03 -4.27
CA ILE A 48 -1.22 3.57 -3.83
C ILE A 48 -2.26 4.15 -4.76
N ALA A 49 -3.14 3.31 -5.29
CA ALA A 49 -4.34 3.69 -6.02
C ALA A 49 -5.56 3.02 -5.39
N ILE A 50 -6.73 3.65 -5.49
CA ILE A 50 -7.96 3.20 -4.85
C ILE A 50 -9.01 3.00 -5.93
N SER A 51 -9.69 1.87 -5.87
CA SER A 51 -10.80 1.60 -6.76
C SER A 51 -11.93 2.59 -6.52
N PRO A 52 -12.50 3.20 -7.57
CA PRO A 52 -13.73 3.96 -7.44
C PRO A 52 -14.99 3.08 -7.34
N MET A 53 -14.87 1.75 -7.52
CA MET A 53 -16.03 0.85 -7.66
C MET A 53 -16.22 -0.14 -6.51
N ASP A 54 -15.14 -0.68 -5.94
CA ASP A 54 -15.23 -1.88 -5.08
C ASP A 54 -14.38 -1.81 -3.81
N ASP A 55 -14.05 -0.61 -3.32
CA ASP A 55 -13.31 -0.40 -2.07
C ASP A 55 -12.04 -1.26 -1.95
N ARG A 56 -11.33 -1.43 -3.07
CA ARG A 56 -10.02 -2.07 -3.11
C ARG A 56 -8.90 -1.05 -3.13
N ILE A 57 -7.80 -1.43 -2.48
CA ILE A 57 -6.52 -0.74 -2.55
C ILE A 57 -5.59 -1.51 -3.47
N PHE A 58 -4.92 -0.79 -4.37
CA PHE A 58 -3.88 -1.29 -5.25
C PHE A 58 -2.54 -0.68 -4.85
N VAL A 59 -1.49 -1.50 -4.81
CA VAL A 59 -0.15 -1.09 -4.40
C VAL A 59 0.87 -1.61 -5.39
N SER A 60 1.67 -0.71 -5.98
CA SER A 60 2.81 -1.11 -6.80
C SER A 60 3.99 -1.51 -5.93
N ILE A 61 4.60 -2.65 -6.24
CA ILE A 61 5.83 -3.12 -5.58
C ILE A 61 6.96 -3.17 -6.58
N GLY A 62 8.00 -2.37 -6.37
CA GLY A 62 9.17 -2.39 -7.23
C GLY A 62 10.06 -3.62 -7.01
N SER A 63 10.89 -3.92 -8.02
CA SER A 63 11.88 -4.99 -7.99
C SER A 63 12.91 -4.83 -6.87
N ALA A 64 13.56 -5.93 -6.48
CA ALA A 64 14.70 -5.90 -5.57
C ALA A 64 16.01 -5.57 -6.31
N SER A 65 16.14 -5.95 -7.58
CA SER A 65 17.31 -5.69 -8.44
C SER A 65 16.94 -5.11 -9.81
N ASN A 66 17.95 -4.92 -10.67
CA ASN A 66 17.78 -4.42 -12.03
C ASN A 66 17.28 -5.51 -12.99
N VAL A 67 17.86 -6.71 -12.94
CA VAL A 67 17.52 -7.85 -13.81
C VAL A 67 17.80 -9.14 -13.06
N ASP A 68 16.78 -9.71 -12.43
CA ASP A 68 16.81 -11.05 -11.83
C ASP A 68 15.39 -11.65 -11.82
N VAL A 69 15.31 -12.97 -11.67
CA VAL A 69 14.04 -13.65 -11.36
C VAL A 69 13.78 -13.51 -9.87
N GLU A 70 12.65 -12.91 -9.51
CA GLU A 70 12.30 -12.62 -8.12
C GLU A 70 10.98 -13.33 -7.74
N PRO A 71 10.86 -13.87 -6.53
CA PRO A 71 9.58 -14.36 -6.05
C PRO A 71 8.61 -13.19 -5.86
N LEU A 72 7.31 -13.47 -6.01
CA LEU A 72 6.28 -12.54 -5.58
C LEU A 72 6.46 -12.18 -4.10
N SER A 73 6.16 -10.96 -3.68
CA SER A 73 5.44 -9.90 -4.40
C SER A 73 6.36 -8.82 -5.00
N ARG A 74 7.50 -9.16 -5.63
CA ARG A 74 8.39 -8.18 -6.29
C ARG A 74 8.11 -7.97 -7.77
N ALA A 75 8.02 -6.70 -8.18
CA ALA A 75 7.60 -6.25 -9.50
C ALA A 75 6.09 -6.34 -9.92
N PRO A 76 5.11 -6.80 -9.11
CA PRO A 76 3.69 -6.75 -9.46
C PRO A 76 2.95 -5.54 -8.87
N ILE A 77 1.68 -5.43 -9.25
CA ILE A 77 0.65 -4.72 -8.50
C ILE A 77 -0.07 -5.71 -7.58
N GLN A 78 -0.17 -5.36 -6.30
CA GLN A 78 -0.95 -6.10 -5.31
C GLN A 78 -2.29 -5.41 -5.11
N GLN A 79 -3.35 -6.18 -4.87
CA GLN A 79 -4.66 -5.68 -4.47
C GLN A 79 -5.09 -6.26 -3.13
N ALA A 80 -5.88 -5.52 -2.36
CA ALA A 80 -6.51 -5.98 -1.12
C ALA A 80 -7.78 -5.17 -0.83
N ASN A 81 -8.54 -5.59 0.19
CA ASN A 81 -9.56 -4.74 0.81
C ASN A 81 -8.89 -3.55 1.52
N ILE A 82 -9.62 -2.44 1.78
CA ILE A 82 -9.05 -1.25 2.47
C ILE A 82 -8.42 -1.56 3.85
N ASN A 83 -8.87 -2.60 4.53
CA ASN A 83 -8.29 -3.05 5.80
C ASN A 83 -7.07 -3.99 5.65
N GLY A 84 -6.66 -4.31 4.42
CA GLY A 84 -5.54 -5.20 4.10
C GLY A 84 -5.89 -6.68 3.97
N SER A 85 -7.14 -7.07 4.24
CA SER A 85 -7.58 -8.46 4.05
C SER A 85 -7.71 -8.83 2.57
N ASN A 86 -7.70 -10.13 2.28
CA ASN A 86 -7.82 -10.69 0.92
C ASN A 86 -6.77 -10.13 -0.06
N GLN A 87 -5.52 -10.00 0.40
CA GLN A 87 -4.43 -9.57 -0.45
C GLN A 87 -4.14 -10.62 -1.53
N THR A 88 -4.10 -10.19 -2.79
CA THR A 88 -3.69 -11.02 -3.95
C THR A 88 -2.82 -10.21 -4.91
N THR A 89 -2.09 -10.91 -5.79
CA THR A 89 -1.52 -10.28 -6.98
C THR A 89 -2.66 -9.89 -7.94
N PHE A 90 -2.58 -8.69 -8.50
CA PHE A 90 -3.53 -8.19 -9.50
C PHE A 90 -2.96 -8.32 -10.92
N ALA A 91 -1.77 -7.77 -11.14
CA ALA A 91 -1.06 -7.75 -12.43
C ALA A 91 0.45 -7.81 -12.20
#